data_AF-A0A7X6YUL2-F1
#
_entry.id   AF-A0A7X6YUL2-F1
#
_cell.length_a   1.000
_cell.length_b   1.000
_cell.length_c   1.000
_cell.angle_alpha   90.00
_cell.angle_beta   90.00
_cell.angle_gamma   90.00
#
_symmetry.space_group_name_H-M   'P 1'
#
loop_
_entity.id
_entity.type
_entity.pdbx_description
1 polymer ?
#
loop_
_entity_poly.entity_id
_entity_poly.type
_entity_poly.pdbx_seq_one_letter_code
_entity_poly.pdbx_strand_id
1 'polypeptide(L)'
;PWVYRADQPDPLTAVQPGARLFAAPDLADHRELARYAIVRPDQLDRTRPRHDDHWVRELDAAQVRRYGLLLAAVLQAARGQGRDIRAIACEILSTQPCPIQRVLAEHGLGRFRITQKADLTDPADVYRGENARPEDWIMLGNHDTPPVWHLVDRWQAEGTARAQADYLATRLVPDPAERDAWAARTAADAGALVQARAADLFVGPAGNVLLFFTDLLGMRELYNRPGVISPENWSLRVPVDYARIYRERLGRNQAINLPLALATALRARGLDAVRPDLVQQLDQLASRSAAEAAG
;
A
#
# COMPACT_ATOMS: atom_id res chain seq x y z
N PRO A 1 9.29 6.64 -17.89
CA PRO A 1 8.10 6.84 -18.75
C PRO A 1 8.01 5.77 -19.85
N TRP A 2 6.80 5.30 -20.13
CA TRP A 2 6.50 4.47 -21.30
C TRP A 2 6.22 5.35 -22.51
N VAL A 3 6.68 4.90 -23.68
CA VAL A 3 6.47 5.54 -24.98
C VAL A 3 5.79 4.52 -25.89
N TYR A 4 4.71 4.97 -26.52
CA TYR A 4 3.91 4.17 -27.43
C TYR A 4 3.93 4.81 -28.82
N ARG A 5 3.73 3.99 -29.85
CA ARG A 5 3.65 4.50 -31.21
C ARG A 5 2.34 5.23 -31.44
N ALA A 6 2.42 6.47 -31.90
CA ALA A 6 1.23 7.30 -32.15
C ALA A 6 0.43 6.84 -33.38
N ASP A 7 1.04 6.08 -34.29
CA ASP A 7 0.41 5.53 -35.49
C ASP A 7 -0.32 4.19 -35.26
N GLN A 8 -0.38 3.70 -34.02
CA GLN A 8 -1.17 2.54 -33.64
C GLN A 8 -2.52 2.99 -33.03
N PRO A 9 -3.63 2.93 -33.79
CA PRO A 9 -4.93 3.41 -33.32
C PRO A 9 -5.58 2.52 -32.26
N ASP A 10 -5.25 1.23 -32.20
CA ASP A 10 -5.79 0.34 -31.15
C ASP A 10 -4.96 0.49 -29.86
N PRO A 11 -5.55 0.99 -28.75
CA PRO A 11 -4.81 1.19 -27.51
C PRO A 11 -4.24 -0.12 -26.94
N LEU A 12 -4.94 -1.25 -27.08
CA LEU A 12 -4.48 -2.52 -26.54
C LEU A 12 -3.25 -3.02 -27.31
N THR A 13 -3.28 -2.92 -28.64
CA THR A 13 -2.12 -3.20 -29.47
C THR A 13 -1.00 -2.18 -29.26
N ALA A 14 -1.30 -0.91 -28.99
CA ALA A 14 -0.28 0.14 -28.78
C ALA A 14 0.56 -0.07 -27.52
N VAL A 15 -0.05 -0.58 -26.43
CA VAL A 15 0.66 -0.78 -25.16
C VAL A 15 1.61 -1.97 -25.17
N GLN A 16 1.30 -3.03 -25.94
CA GLN A 16 2.10 -4.26 -25.99
C GLN A 16 3.56 -4.06 -26.48
N PRO A 17 3.82 -3.34 -27.59
CA PRO A 17 5.16 -3.06 -28.08
C PRO A 17 5.78 -1.81 -27.44
N GLY A 18 5.18 -1.26 -26.37
CA GLY A 18 5.68 -0.07 -25.70
C GLY A 18 7.17 -0.19 -25.34
N ALA A 19 7.85 0.95 -25.24
CA ALA A 19 9.24 1.02 -24.83
C ALA A 19 9.45 2.07 -23.74
N ARG A 20 10.49 1.90 -22.93
CA ARG A 20 10.83 2.85 -21.86
C ARG A 20 11.75 3.93 -22.41
N LEU A 21 11.33 5.19 -22.33
CA LEU A 21 12.03 6.36 -22.91
C LEU A 21 13.55 6.37 -22.65
N PHE A 22 13.96 6.07 -21.42
CA PHE A 22 15.37 6.14 -21.00
C PHE A 22 16.08 4.78 -20.96
N ALA A 23 15.38 3.68 -21.27
CA ALA A 23 15.90 2.31 -21.20
C ALA A 23 15.70 1.54 -22.53
N ALA A 24 15.79 2.25 -23.65
CA ALA A 24 15.67 1.74 -25.00
C ALA A 24 16.83 2.23 -25.90
N PRO A 25 18.09 1.83 -25.61
CA PRO A 25 19.28 2.33 -26.32
C PRO A 25 19.38 1.85 -27.78
N ASP A 26 18.79 0.72 -28.13
CA ASP A 26 18.98 0.08 -29.43
C ASP A 26 17.81 -0.81 -29.87
N LEU A 27 16.58 -0.43 -29.54
CA LEU A 27 15.38 -1.14 -29.97
C LEU A 27 15.08 -0.86 -31.45
N ALA A 28 15.03 -1.90 -32.28
CA ALA A 28 14.82 -1.79 -33.73
C ALA A 28 13.46 -1.18 -34.11
N ASP A 29 12.44 -1.40 -33.27
CA ASP A 29 11.06 -0.90 -33.39
C ASP A 29 10.85 0.48 -32.77
N HIS A 30 11.86 1.01 -32.05
CA HIS A 30 11.85 2.32 -31.37
C HIS A 30 13.20 3.05 -31.50
N ARG A 31 13.77 3.08 -32.71
CA ARG A 31 15.15 3.59 -32.96
C ARG A 31 15.37 5.01 -32.46
N GLU A 32 14.34 5.84 -32.53
CA GLU A 32 14.41 7.23 -32.10
C GLU A 32 14.66 7.41 -30.59
N LEU A 33 14.37 6.39 -29.79
CA LEU A 33 14.57 6.43 -28.33
C LEU A 33 16.04 6.30 -27.93
N ALA A 34 16.89 5.77 -28.81
CA ALA A 34 18.32 5.60 -28.57
C ALA A 34 18.99 6.91 -28.11
N ARG A 35 18.61 8.05 -28.71
CA ARG A 35 19.16 9.37 -28.37
C ARG A 35 18.82 9.86 -26.96
N TYR A 36 17.77 9.31 -26.36
CA TYR A 36 17.32 9.65 -25.00
C TYR A 36 17.79 8.63 -23.96
N ALA A 37 18.31 7.48 -24.39
CA ALA A 37 18.68 6.40 -23.49
C ALA A 37 19.71 6.86 -22.46
N ILE A 38 19.41 6.57 -21.19
CA ILE A 38 20.36 6.73 -20.08
C ILE A 38 21.11 5.40 -19.90
N VAL A 39 20.40 4.29 -20.05
CA VAL A 39 20.92 2.93 -19.94
C VAL A 39 21.70 2.55 -21.19
N ARG A 40 22.82 1.85 -21.02
CA ARG A 40 23.63 1.30 -22.12
C ARG A 40 23.19 -0.13 -22.48
N PRO A 41 23.45 -0.60 -23.72
CA PRO A 41 23.01 -1.93 -24.16
C PRO A 41 23.48 -3.09 -23.26
N ASP A 42 24.71 -3.00 -22.73
CA ASP A 42 25.31 -4.00 -21.84
C ASP A 42 24.65 -4.09 -20.46
N GLN A 43 23.85 -3.10 -20.07
CA GLN A 43 23.16 -3.07 -18.78
C GLN A 43 21.77 -3.72 -18.83
N LEU A 44 21.31 -4.14 -20.00
CA LEU A 44 19.99 -4.74 -20.20
C LEU A 44 20.01 -6.26 -20.02
N ASP A 45 18.98 -6.81 -19.38
CA ASP A 45 18.69 -8.24 -19.42
C ASP A 45 17.68 -8.53 -20.55
N ARG A 46 18.22 -8.91 -21.71
CA ARG A 46 17.39 -9.21 -22.89
C ARG A 46 16.64 -10.53 -22.83
N THR A 47 16.90 -11.35 -21.80
CA THR A 47 16.12 -12.58 -21.56
C THR A 47 14.78 -12.28 -20.90
N ARG A 48 14.61 -11.06 -20.37
CA ARG A 48 13.40 -10.59 -19.71
C ARG A 48 12.53 -9.78 -20.68
N PRO A 49 11.19 -9.77 -20.49
CA PRO A 49 10.34 -8.85 -21.25
C PRO A 49 10.64 -7.39 -20.85
N ARG A 50 10.42 -6.44 -21.77
CA ARG A 50 10.75 -5.02 -21.58
C ARG A 50 10.04 -4.35 -20.39
N HIS A 51 8.91 -4.91 -19.97
CA HIS A 51 8.15 -4.40 -18.83
C HIS A 51 8.63 -4.93 -17.49
N ASP A 52 9.46 -5.99 -17.47
CA ASP A 52 10.02 -6.59 -16.27
C ASP A 52 10.87 -5.57 -15.48
N ASP A 53 10.82 -5.68 -14.15
CA ASP A 53 11.57 -4.79 -13.25
C ASP A 53 13.09 -4.96 -13.39
N HIS A 54 13.53 -6.13 -13.83
CA HIS A 54 14.93 -6.49 -14.05
C HIS A 54 15.39 -6.33 -15.51
N TRP A 55 14.56 -5.74 -16.39
CA TRP A 55 14.99 -5.36 -17.75
C TRP A 55 16.28 -4.55 -17.75
N VAL A 56 16.44 -3.65 -16.78
CA VAL A 56 17.70 -2.97 -16.47
C VAL A 56 18.33 -3.67 -15.27
N ARG A 57 19.53 -4.22 -15.42
CA ARG A 57 20.21 -4.97 -14.36
C ARG A 57 20.84 -4.03 -13.34
N GLU A 58 21.53 -3.02 -13.83
CA GLU A 58 22.31 -2.11 -12.99
C GLU A 58 22.44 -0.72 -13.63
N LEU A 59 22.85 0.23 -12.79
CA LEU A 59 23.14 1.62 -13.17
C LEU A 59 24.38 2.09 -12.43
N ASP A 60 25.18 2.92 -13.10
CA ASP A 60 26.23 3.71 -12.46
C ASP A 60 25.64 4.94 -11.74
N ALA A 61 26.44 5.56 -10.86
CA ALA A 61 25.98 6.67 -10.04
C ALA A 61 25.58 7.91 -10.88
N ALA A 62 26.19 8.12 -12.05
CA ALA A 62 25.83 9.25 -12.91
C ALA A 62 24.47 9.04 -13.58
N GLN A 63 24.18 7.80 -13.99
CA GLN A 63 22.89 7.41 -14.51
C GLN A 63 21.78 7.53 -13.47
N VAL A 64 22.01 7.09 -12.23
CA VAL A 64 21.01 7.23 -11.14
C VAL A 64 20.69 8.70 -10.90
N ARG A 65 21.71 9.57 -10.79
CA ARG A 65 21.49 11.02 -10.66
C ARG A 65 20.70 11.61 -11.83
N ARG A 66 20.97 11.16 -13.06
CA ARG A 66 20.23 11.62 -14.25
C ARG A 66 18.77 11.18 -14.23
N TYR A 67 18.49 9.93 -13.82
CA TYR A 67 17.12 9.45 -13.61
C TYR A 67 16.39 10.23 -12.51
N GLY A 68 17.10 10.58 -11.44
CA GLY A 68 16.54 11.26 -10.27
C GLY A 68 16.41 12.77 -10.40
N LEU A 69 16.81 13.39 -11.51
CA LEU A 69 16.96 14.85 -11.61
C LEU A 69 15.70 15.64 -11.20
N LEU A 70 14.53 15.23 -11.70
CA LEU A 70 13.26 15.88 -11.36
C LEU A 70 12.86 15.66 -9.90
N LEU A 71 13.06 14.44 -9.38
CA LEU A 71 12.79 14.13 -7.99
C LEU A 71 13.71 14.95 -7.08
N ALA A 72 15.01 15.03 -7.39
CA ALA A 72 15.98 15.82 -6.65
C ALA A 72 15.56 17.30 -6.56
N ALA A 73 15.03 17.88 -7.64
CA ALA A 73 14.49 19.24 -7.62
C ALA A 73 13.28 19.39 -6.67
N VAL A 74 12.36 18.43 -6.67
CA VAL A 74 11.21 18.40 -5.74
C VAL A 74 11.69 18.27 -4.28
N LEU A 75 12.65 17.38 -4.02
CA LEU A 75 13.24 17.18 -2.70
C LEU A 75 13.96 18.43 -2.20
N GLN A 76 14.71 19.11 -3.07
CA GLN A 76 15.37 20.38 -2.74
C GLN A 76 14.36 21.47 -2.42
N ALA A 77 13.30 21.60 -3.22
CA ALA A 77 12.23 22.57 -2.95
C ALA A 77 11.53 22.30 -1.60
N ALA A 78 11.21 21.04 -1.32
CA ALA A 78 10.60 20.64 -0.04
C ALA A 78 11.51 20.95 1.16
N ARG A 79 12.81 20.63 1.06
CA ARG A 79 13.80 20.96 2.10
C ARG A 79 13.95 22.47 2.29
N GLY A 80 13.93 23.25 1.22
CA GLY A 80 13.95 24.72 1.28
C GLY A 80 12.74 25.32 2.02
N GLN A 81 11.65 24.56 2.13
CA GLN A 81 10.45 24.90 2.91
C GLN A 81 10.43 24.23 4.31
N GLY A 82 11.56 23.68 4.77
CA GLY A 82 11.66 23.01 6.07
C GLY A 82 10.90 21.69 6.17
N ARG A 83 10.56 21.05 5.04
CA ARG A 83 9.86 19.75 5.04
C ARG A 83 10.86 18.61 5.13
N ASP A 84 10.55 17.65 6.00
CA ASP A 84 11.29 16.40 6.14
C ASP A 84 10.99 15.45 4.97
N ILE A 85 11.91 14.50 4.71
CA ILE A 85 11.75 13.48 3.67
C ILE A 85 10.49 12.62 3.88
N ARG A 86 10.06 12.42 5.14
CA ARG A 86 8.82 11.71 5.48
C ARG A 86 7.55 12.45 5.08
N ALA A 87 7.65 13.72 4.67
CA ALA A 87 6.52 14.45 4.10
C ALA A 87 6.28 14.11 2.61
N ILE A 88 7.12 13.27 2.01
CA ILE A 88 7.11 12.98 0.59
C ILE A 88 6.71 11.53 0.38
N ALA A 89 5.62 11.36 -0.35
CA ALA A 89 5.04 10.07 -0.70
C ALA A 89 5.30 9.79 -2.18
N CYS A 90 5.91 8.65 -2.49
CA CYS A 90 6.08 8.18 -3.86
C CYS A 90 5.10 7.03 -4.11
N GLU A 91 4.04 7.31 -4.86
CA GLU A 91 3.08 6.29 -5.27
C GLU A 91 3.72 5.33 -6.28
N ILE A 92 4.35 4.28 -5.75
CA ILE A 92 4.97 3.19 -6.50
C ILE A 92 4.30 1.91 -6.02
N LEU A 93 3.45 1.34 -6.88
CA LEU A 93 2.52 0.28 -6.52
C LEU A 93 3.13 -1.12 -6.66
N SER A 94 3.04 -1.79 -7.81
CA SER A 94 3.50 -3.18 -8.01
C SER A 94 4.90 -3.27 -8.64
N THR A 95 5.11 -2.63 -9.78
CA THR A 95 6.40 -2.64 -10.47
C THR A 95 7.32 -1.54 -9.94
N GLN A 96 8.53 -1.91 -9.53
CA GLN A 96 9.59 -0.99 -9.14
C GLN A 96 10.90 -1.34 -9.84
N PRO A 97 11.03 -0.98 -11.11
CA PRO A 97 12.20 -1.30 -11.91
C PRO A 97 13.49 -0.71 -11.34
N CYS A 98 14.62 -1.35 -11.66
CA CYS A 98 15.95 -0.97 -11.15
C CYS A 98 16.22 0.56 -11.16
N PRO A 99 15.96 1.34 -12.23
CA PRO A 99 16.17 2.78 -12.19
C PRO A 99 15.40 3.51 -11.10
N ILE A 100 14.14 3.13 -10.88
CA ILE A 100 13.29 3.72 -9.84
C ILE A 100 13.79 3.28 -8.47
N GLN A 101 14.07 1.98 -8.29
CA GLN A 101 14.60 1.44 -7.04
C GLN A 101 15.88 2.16 -6.59
N ARG A 102 16.83 2.38 -7.52
CA ARG A 102 18.12 3.04 -7.24
C ARG A 102 17.95 4.51 -6.88
N VAL A 103 17.07 5.23 -7.58
CA VAL A 103 16.77 6.65 -7.28
C VAL A 103 16.12 6.81 -5.91
N LEU A 104 15.15 5.96 -5.56
CA LEU A 104 14.52 6.03 -4.24
C LEU A 104 15.51 5.72 -3.11
N ALA A 105 16.35 4.69 -3.29
CA ALA A 105 17.36 4.31 -2.32
C ALA A 105 18.38 5.44 -2.07
N GLU A 106 18.78 6.19 -3.10
CA GLU A 106 19.67 7.36 -2.96
C GLU A 106 19.08 8.46 -2.07
N HIS A 107 17.75 8.50 -1.94
CA HIS A 107 17.04 9.52 -1.19
C HIS A 107 16.35 9.03 0.09
N GLY A 108 16.49 7.74 0.43
CA GLY A 108 15.84 7.14 1.61
C GLY A 108 14.30 7.16 1.51
N LEU A 109 13.77 7.05 0.29
CA LEU A 109 12.33 7.03 0.01
C LEU A 109 11.85 5.59 -0.20
N GLY A 110 10.65 5.30 0.27
CA GLY A 110 9.98 4.02 0.05
C GLY A 110 8.86 4.11 -0.97
N ARG A 111 8.11 3.02 -1.05
CA ARG A 111 6.98 2.81 -1.96
C ARG A 111 5.67 2.72 -1.19
N PHE A 112 4.57 2.59 -1.93
CA PHE A 112 3.25 2.32 -1.34
C PHE A 112 3.05 0.81 -1.17
N ARG A 113 2.57 0.43 0.01
CA ARG A 113 2.27 -0.95 0.41
C ARG A 113 0.78 -1.05 0.72
N ILE A 114 -0.02 -1.34 -0.31
CA ILE A 114 -1.47 -1.49 -0.23
C ILE A 114 -1.80 -2.94 0.18
N THR A 115 -1.92 -3.21 1.48
CA THR A 115 -1.94 -4.58 2.03
C THR A 115 -3.13 -5.42 1.57
N GLN A 116 -4.24 -4.80 1.14
CA GLN A 116 -5.37 -5.56 0.60
C GLN A 116 -5.13 -6.13 -0.81
N LYS A 117 -4.04 -5.70 -1.48
CA LYS A 117 -3.60 -6.26 -2.77
C LYS A 117 -2.61 -7.43 -2.62
N ALA A 118 -2.28 -7.82 -1.39
CA ALA A 118 -1.28 -8.87 -1.14
C ALA A 118 -1.71 -10.22 -1.71
N ASP A 119 -0.83 -10.82 -2.51
CA ASP A 119 -0.88 -12.24 -2.81
C ASP A 119 -0.34 -13.02 -1.62
N LEU A 120 -1.24 -13.69 -0.90
CA LEU A 120 -0.85 -14.49 0.28
C LEU A 120 -0.14 -15.79 -0.07
N THR A 121 -0.14 -16.20 -1.34
CA THR A 121 0.56 -17.40 -1.82
C THR A 121 2.02 -17.11 -2.20
N ASP A 122 2.35 -15.86 -2.49
CA ASP A 122 3.71 -15.42 -2.75
C ASP A 122 4.32 -14.78 -1.50
N PRO A 123 5.26 -15.44 -0.79
CA PRO A 123 5.92 -14.86 0.39
C PRO A 123 6.77 -13.62 0.05
N ALA A 124 7.16 -13.42 -1.21
CA ALA A 124 7.91 -12.26 -1.66
C ALA A 124 7.01 -11.10 -2.11
N ASP A 125 5.68 -11.26 -2.08
CA ASP A 125 4.75 -10.24 -2.54
C ASP A 125 4.97 -8.92 -1.76
N VAL A 126 5.09 -7.84 -2.53
CA VAL A 126 5.44 -6.53 -2.01
C VAL A 126 4.37 -5.92 -1.12
N TYR A 127 3.12 -6.36 -1.18
CA TYR A 127 2.04 -5.82 -0.37
C TYR A 127 1.84 -6.55 0.96
N ARG A 128 2.56 -7.65 1.20
CA ARG A 128 2.58 -8.30 2.51
C ARG A 128 3.22 -7.39 3.57
N GLY A 129 2.60 -7.31 4.75
CA GLY A 129 2.99 -6.36 5.80
C GLY A 129 4.40 -6.62 6.34
N GLU A 130 4.81 -7.88 6.40
CA GLU A 130 6.16 -8.30 6.81
C GLU A 130 7.27 -7.88 5.83
N ASN A 131 6.92 -7.58 4.56
CA ASN A 131 7.87 -7.18 3.52
C ASN A 131 8.04 -5.65 3.42
N ALA A 132 7.32 -4.89 4.24
CA ALA A 132 7.48 -3.44 4.31
C ALA A 132 8.84 -3.03 4.88
N ARG A 133 9.31 -1.85 4.49
CA ARG A 133 10.56 -1.23 4.95
C ARG A 133 10.30 0.08 5.70
N PRO A 134 11.24 0.57 6.54
CA PRO A 134 11.07 1.83 7.28
C PRO A 134 10.65 3.03 6.43
N GLU A 135 11.17 3.13 5.22
CA GLU A 135 10.91 4.22 4.28
C GLU A 135 9.53 4.12 3.58
N ASP A 136 8.83 2.99 3.69
CA ASP A 136 7.58 2.73 2.99
C ASP A 136 6.38 3.45 3.63
N TRP A 137 5.34 3.61 2.80
CA TRP A 137 4.00 4.03 3.21
C TRP A 137 3.08 2.82 3.15
N ILE A 138 2.60 2.35 4.30
CA ILE A 138 1.71 1.19 4.39
C ILE A 138 0.26 1.63 4.62
N MET A 139 -0.68 0.96 3.93
CA MET A 139 -2.09 1.30 3.94
C MET A 139 -2.95 0.07 3.61
N LEU A 140 -4.22 0.08 4.01
CA LEU A 140 -5.17 -0.96 3.61
C LEU A 140 -5.52 -0.84 2.14
N GLY A 141 -6.07 0.31 1.78
CA GLY A 141 -6.47 0.72 0.44
C GLY A 141 -6.07 2.16 0.16
N ASN A 142 -6.37 2.61 -1.05
CA ASN A 142 -6.28 4.00 -1.47
C ASN A 142 -7.55 4.42 -2.24
N HIS A 143 -7.51 5.62 -2.81
CA HIS A 143 -8.62 6.21 -3.56
C HIS A 143 -9.06 5.40 -4.81
N ASP A 144 -8.18 4.56 -5.35
CA ASP A 144 -8.41 3.73 -6.55
C ASP A 144 -8.84 2.30 -6.23
N THR A 145 -8.96 1.96 -4.96
CA THR A 145 -9.33 0.61 -4.54
C THR A 145 -10.65 0.59 -3.78
N PRO A 146 -11.40 -0.52 -3.78
CA PRO A 146 -12.54 -0.68 -2.88
C PRO A 146 -12.10 -0.53 -1.42
N PRO A 147 -12.94 0.03 -0.53
CA PRO A 147 -12.67 0.03 0.90
C PRO A 147 -12.53 -1.39 1.46
N VAL A 148 -11.74 -1.57 2.51
CA VAL A 148 -11.50 -2.87 3.15
C VAL A 148 -12.81 -3.53 3.62
N TRP A 149 -13.78 -2.73 4.06
CA TRP A 149 -15.11 -3.21 4.48
C TRP A 149 -15.84 -3.92 3.33
N HIS A 150 -15.77 -3.36 2.12
CA HIS A 150 -16.33 -3.97 0.94
C HIS A 150 -15.59 -5.27 0.57
N LEU A 151 -14.26 -5.31 0.75
CA LEU A 151 -13.47 -6.52 0.47
C LEU A 151 -13.74 -7.64 1.47
N VAL A 152 -13.89 -7.32 2.75
CA VAL A 152 -14.18 -8.32 3.78
C VAL A 152 -15.55 -8.97 3.55
N ASP A 153 -16.58 -8.17 3.24
CA ASP A 153 -17.90 -8.72 2.88
C ASP A 153 -17.78 -9.71 1.70
N ARG A 154 -16.97 -9.35 0.69
CA ARG A 154 -16.70 -10.21 -0.47
C ARG A 154 -15.96 -11.49 -0.09
N TRP A 155 -14.88 -11.39 0.70
CA TRP A 155 -14.12 -12.56 1.13
C TRP A 155 -14.96 -13.53 1.96
N GLN A 156 -15.90 -13.03 2.76
CA GLN A 156 -16.85 -13.87 3.47
C GLN A 156 -17.81 -14.58 2.50
N ALA A 157 -18.38 -13.85 1.55
CA ALA A 157 -19.27 -14.43 0.54
C ALA A 157 -18.57 -15.48 -0.35
N GLU A 158 -17.30 -15.27 -0.68
CA GLU A 158 -16.48 -16.16 -1.50
C GLU A 158 -15.80 -17.29 -0.70
N GLY A 159 -15.93 -17.30 0.63
CA GLY A 159 -15.28 -18.28 1.51
C GLY A 159 -13.75 -18.12 1.63
N THR A 160 -13.19 -16.98 1.22
CA THR A 160 -11.75 -16.69 1.26
C THR A 160 -11.30 -15.92 2.51
N ALA A 161 -12.24 -15.51 3.37
CA ALA A 161 -11.94 -14.78 4.63
C ALA A 161 -10.99 -15.55 5.56
N ARG A 162 -11.08 -16.89 5.56
CA ARG A 162 -10.23 -17.73 6.42
C ARG A 162 -8.75 -17.61 6.08
N ALA A 163 -8.39 -17.64 4.81
CA ALA A 163 -7.00 -17.46 4.37
C ALA A 163 -6.41 -16.11 4.81
N GLN A 164 -7.24 -15.06 4.80
CA GLN A 164 -6.82 -13.73 5.28
C GLN A 164 -6.60 -13.73 6.79
N ALA A 165 -7.49 -14.36 7.56
CA ALA A 165 -7.36 -14.49 9.00
C ALA A 165 -6.16 -15.36 9.41
N ASP A 166 -5.88 -16.45 8.69
CA ASP A 166 -4.71 -17.31 8.95
C ASP A 166 -3.41 -16.54 8.76
N TYR A 167 -3.29 -15.76 7.67
CA TYR A 167 -2.16 -14.86 7.46
C TYR A 167 -2.02 -13.86 8.61
N LEU A 168 -3.10 -13.17 8.99
CA LEU A 168 -3.09 -12.20 10.09
C LEU A 168 -2.75 -12.84 11.44
N ALA A 169 -3.14 -14.10 11.68
CA ALA A 169 -2.78 -14.81 12.91
C ALA A 169 -1.26 -14.99 13.04
N THR A 170 -0.54 -15.24 11.92
CA THR A 170 0.93 -15.30 11.93
C THR A 170 1.58 -13.95 12.29
N ARG A 171 0.88 -12.86 12.05
CA ARG A 171 1.34 -11.48 12.25
C ARG A 171 1.00 -10.94 13.63
N LEU A 172 -0.18 -11.28 14.15
CA LEU A 172 -0.79 -10.62 15.30
C LEU A 172 -0.85 -11.49 16.57
N VAL A 173 -0.74 -12.81 16.43
CA VAL A 173 -0.87 -13.74 17.57
C VAL A 173 0.52 -14.32 17.87
N PRO A 174 1.14 -13.91 19.00
CA PRO A 174 2.47 -14.39 19.39
C PRO A 174 2.52 -15.89 19.61
N ASP A 175 1.54 -16.46 20.32
CA ASP A 175 1.47 -17.89 20.62
C ASP A 175 0.94 -18.68 19.41
N PRO A 176 1.75 -19.57 18.79
CA PRO A 176 1.30 -20.40 17.69
C PRO A 176 0.11 -21.30 18.01
N ALA A 177 -0.05 -21.73 19.28
CA ALA A 177 -1.14 -22.61 19.70
C ALA A 177 -2.52 -21.93 19.63
N GLU A 178 -2.56 -20.60 19.74
CA GLU A 178 -3.81 -19.82 19.71
C GLU A 178 -4.24 -19.41 18.29
N ARG A 179 -3.34 -19.52 17.30
CA ARG A 179 -3.52 -18.95 15.95
C ARG A 179 -4.74 -19.50 15.23
N ASP A 180 -4.94 -20.82 15.22
CA ASP A 180 -6.04 -21.45 14.49
C ASP A 180 -7.40 -21.02 15.05
N ALA A 181 -7.55 -21.10 16.38
CA ALA A 181 -8.78 -20.69 17.05
C ALA A 181 -9.04 -19.19 16.90
N TRP A 182 -8.00 -18.36 16.95
CA TRP A 182 -8.11 -16.93 16.69
C TRP A 182 -8.53 -16.65 15.24
N ALA A 183 -7.90 -17.30 14.26
CA ALA A 183 -8.20 -17.12 12.85
C ALA A 183 -9.64 -17.53 12.51
N ALA A 184 -10.12 -18.65 13.08
CA ALA A 184 -11.49 -19.10 12.90
C ALA A 184 -12.51 -18.07 13.40
N ARG A 185 -12.30 -17.50 14.60
CA ARG A 185 -13.18 -16.45 15.16
C ARG A 185 -13.11 -15.17 14.34
N THR A 186 -11.91 -14.74 13.97
CA THR A 186 -11.70 -13.51 13.18
C THR A 186 -12.30 -13.60 11.78
N ALA A 187 -12.21 -14.75 11.12
CA ALA A 187 -12.79 -14.96 9.80
C ALA A 187 -14.33 -14.91 9.81
N ALA A 188 -14.96 -15.32 10.92
CA ALA A 188 -16.41 -15.34 11.08
C ALA A 188 -17.03 -13.96 11.37
N ASP A 189 -16.24 -12.96 11.79
CA ASP A 189 -16.71 -11.61 12.11
C ASP A 189 -16.04 -10.56 11.22
N ALA A 190 -16.83 -9.88 10.39
CA ALA A 190 -16.32 -8.91 9.43
C ALA A 190 -15.58 -7.75 10.11
N GLY A 191 -16.12 -7.26 11.23
CA GLY A 191 -15.50 -6.19 12.01
C GLY A 191 -14.16 -6.62 12.57
N ALA A 192 -14.09 -7.80 13.18
CA ALA A 192 -12.86 -8.37 13.73
C ALA A 192 -11.78 -8.53 12.66
N LEU A 193 -12.14 -9.02 11.47
CA LEU A 193 -11.21 -9.14 10.36
C LEU A 193 -10.68 -7.77 9.90
N VAL A 194 -11.53 -6.74 9.82
CA VAL A 194 -11.08 -5.38 9.50
C VAL A 194 -10.18 -4.81 10.60
N GLN A 195 -10.52 -4.98 11.89
CA GLN A 195 -9.66 -4.50 12.98
C GLN A 195 -8.28 -5.18 12.93
N ALA A 196 -8.24 -6.48 12.66
CA ALA A 196 -6.99 -7.22 12.50
C ALA A 196 -6.15 -6.68 11.33
N ARG A 197 -6.78 -6.43 10.18
CA ARG A 197 -6.13 -5.79 9.03
C ARG A 197 -5.53 -4.43 9.39
N ALA A 198 -6.29 -3.60 10.11
CA ALA A 198 -5.82 -2.30 10.55
C ALA A 198 -4.64 -2.42 11.54
N ALA A 199 -4.67 -3.40 12.45
CA ALA A 199 -3.58 -3.66 13.38
C ALA A 199 -2.27 -4.07 12.68
N ASP A 200 -2.33 -4.91 11.64
CA ASP A 200 -1.14 -5.38 10.91
C ASP A 200 -0.30 -4.23 10.32
N LEU A 201 -0.95 -3.11 9.95
CA LEU A 201 -0.25 -1.91 9.47
C LEU A 201 0.79 -1.37 10.47
N PHE A 202 0.58 -1.58 11.77
CA PHE A 202 1.42 -1.06 12.85
C PHE A 202 2.41 -2.08 13.42
N VAL A 203 2.41 -3.32 12.90
CA VAL A 203 3.32 -4.38 13.34
C VAL A 203 4.68 -4.25 12.66
N GLY A 204 4.67 -3.98 11.36
CA GLY A 204 5.86 -3.90 10.50
C GLY A 204 6.72 -2.65 10.76
N PRO A 205 7.87 -2.53 10.06
CA PRO A 205 8.82 -1.46 10.29
C PRO A 205 8.44 -0.13 9.60
N ALA A 206 7.39 -0.10 8.77
CA ALA A 206 7.00 1.07 8.00
C ALA A 206 6.85 2.32 8.88
N GLY A 207 7.55 3.40 8.50
CA GLY A 207 7.56 4.65 9.24
C GLY A 207 6.29 5.49 9.03
N ASN A 208 5.52 5.19 7.98
CA ASN A 208 4.31 5.93 7.63
C ASN A 208 3.14 4.98 7.42
N VAL A 209 2.05 5.22 8.16
CA VAL A 209 0.77 4.53 7.99
C VAL A 209 -0.24 5.52 7.43
N LEU A 210 -0.90 5.17 6.33
CA LEU A 210 -1.97 5.96 5.72
C LEU A 210 -3.28 5.18 5.78
N LEU A 211 -4.34 5.83 6.25
CA LEU A 211 -5.68 5.29 6.27
C LEU A 211 -6.60 6.18 5.45
N PHE A 212 -7.24 5.58 4.43
CA PHE A 212 -8.19 6.30 3.61
C PHE A 212 -9.52 6.45 4.36
N PHE A 213 -10.22 7.57 4.15
CA PHE A 213 -11.37 7.93 4.98
C PHE A 213 -12.51 6.90 4.90
N THR A 214 -12.68 6.22 3.76
CA THR A 214 -13.70 5.18 3.61
C THR A 214 -13.41 3.98 4.49
N ASP A 215 -12.14 3.58 4.62
CA ASP A 215 -11.71 2.52 5.52
C ASP A 215 -11.91 2.94 6.98
N LEU A 216 -11.45 4.14 7.34
CA LEU A 216 -11.56 4.65 8.70
C LEU A 216 -13.02 4.71 9.17
N LEU A 217 -13.91 5.25 8.32
CA LEU A 217 -15.30 5.52 8.66
C LEU A 217 -16.25 4.33 8.48
N GLY A 218 -15.79 3.16 8.01
CA GLY A 218 -16.70 2.02 7.84
C GLY A 218 -17.52 2.03 6.55
N MET A 219 -17.08 2.78 5.53
CA MET A 219 -17.81 2.97 4.28
C MET A 219 -17.58 1.79 3.33
N ARG A 220 -18.58 1.51 2.49
CA ARG A 220 -18.56 0.43 1.48
C ARG A 220 -18.56 0.98 0.06
N GLU A 221 -18.85 2.27 -0.08
CA GLU A 221 -18.94 3.00 -1.32
C GLU A 221 -17.54 3.17 -1.93
N LEU A 222 -17.44 2.98 -3.24
CA LEU A 222 -16.20 3.21 -3.98
C LEU A 222 -16.02 4.70 -4.22
N TYR A 223 -14.81 5.21 -3.98
CA TYR A 223 -14.47 6.60 -4.27
C TYR A 223 -14.17 6.82 -5.76
N ASN A 224 -13.42 5.90 -6.37
CA ASN A 224 -13.12 5.86 -7.79
C ASN A 224 -13.15 4.43 -8.31
N ARG A 225 -13.52 4.27 -9.58
CA ARG A 225 -13.39 3.03 -10.37
C ARG A 225 -12.39 3.29 -11.50
N PRO A 226 -11.12 2.88 -11.33
CA PRO A 226 -10.10 3.05 -12.36
C PRO A 226 -10.56 2.46 -13.70
N GLY A 227 -10.29 3.19 -14.79
CA GLY A 227 -10.67 2.78 -16.15
C GLY A 227 -12.14 2.99 -16.52
N VAL A 228 -12.96 3.56 -15.63
CA VAL A 228 -14.37 3.87 -15.90
C VAL A 228 -14.57 5.38 -15.94
N ILE A 229 -15.23 5.88 -16.98
CA ILE A 229 -15.69 7.28 -17.05
C ILE A 229 -17.11 7.30 -16.52
N SER A 230 -17.34 7.97 -15.39
CA SER A 230 -18.64 8.04 -14.75
C SER A 230 -18.72 9.31 -13.88
N PRO A 231 -19.90 9.95 -13.79
CA PRO A 231 -20.10 11.12 -12.91
C PRO A 231 -20.05 10.77 -11.42
N GLU A 232 -20.19 9.48 -11.07
CA GLU A 232 -20.08 9.01 -9.69
C GLU A 232 -18.62 8.92 -9.20
N ASN A 233 -17.65 8.75 -10.10
CA ASN A 233 -16.24 8.78 -9.72
C ASN A 233 -15.87 10.15 -9.13
N TRP A 234 -15.07 10.15 -8.06
CA TRP A 234 -14.63 11.38 -7.37
C TRP A 234 -15.77 12.21 -6.75
N SER A 235 -16.99 11.65 -6.64
CA SER A 235 -18.17 12.34 -6.09
C SER A 235 -18.39 12.07 -4.60
N LEU A 236 -17.91 10.93 -4.09
CA LEU A 236 -18.08 10.55 -2.68
C LEU A 236 -17.40 11.55 -1.74
N ARG A 237 -18.07 11.90 -0.64
CA ARG A 237 -17.60 12.89 0.35
C ARG A 237 -17.64 12.30 1.76
N VAL A 238 -16.81 12.86 2.62
CA VAL A 238 -16.92 12.66 4.07
C VAL A 238 -18.26 13.27 4.52
N PRO A 239 -19.14 12.52 5.21
CA PRO A 239 -20.39 13.05 5.72
C PRO A 239 -20.16 14.23 6.66
N VAL A 240 -21.06 15.22 6.64
CA VAL A 240 -20.96 16.41 7.52
C VAL A 240 -21.01 16.03 9.01
N ASP A 241 -21.70 14.95 9.33
CA ASP A 241 -21.88 14.38 10.66
C ASP A 241 -20.99 13.15 10.91
N TYR A 242 -19.85 13.04 10.20
CA TYR A 242 -18.95 11.89 10.26
C TYR A 242 -18.55 11.51 11.70
N ALA A 243 -18.41 12.48 12.61
CA ALA A 243 -18.01 12.19 13.99
C ALA A 243 -19.09 11.42 14.78
N ARG A 244 -20.37 11.66 14.48
CA ARG A 244 -21.49 10.89 15.05
C ARG A 244 -21.54 9.50 14.41
N ILE A 245 -21.50 9.45 13.07
CA ILE A 245 -21.52 8.19 12.30
C ILE A 245 -20.36 7.27 12.70
N TYR A 246 -19.15 7.83 12.81
CA TYR A 246 -17.96 7.09 13.22
C TYR A 246 -18.14 6.47 14.60
N ARG A 247 -18.62 7.23 15.59
CA ARG A 247 -18.92 6.70 16.93
C ARG A 247 -19.94 5.57 16.85
N GLU A 248 -21.11 5.81 16.27
CA GLU A 248 -22.17 4.77 16.14
C GLU A 248 -21.67 3.48 15.49
N ARG A 249 -20.88 3.60 14.42
CA ARG A 249 -20.27 2.45 13.76
C ARG A 249 -19.22 1.77 14.63
N LEU A 250 -18.41 2.54 15.36
CA LEU A 250 -17.41 2.01 16.28
C LEU A 250 -18.04 1.12 17.37
N GLY A 251 -19.18 1.55 17.94
CA GLY A 251 -19.94 0.76 18.92
C GLY A 251 -20.50 -0.56 18.38
N ARG A 252 -20.57 -0.70 17.05
CA ARG A 252 -21.02 -1.91 16.34
C ARG A 252 -19.87 -2.68 15.69
N ASN A 253 -18.62 -2.30 15.95
CA ASN A 253 -17.44 -2.84 15.28
C ASN A 253 -17.47 -2.67 13.74
N GLN A 254 -18.05 -1.56 13.26
CA GLN A 254 -18.26 -1.22 11.85
C GLN A 254 -17.46 0.01 11.41
N ALA A 255 -16.50 0.46 12.21
CA ALA A 255 -15.50 1.47 11.87
C ALA A 255 -14.14 1.08 12.48
N ILE A 256 -13.03 1.56 11.93
CA ILE A 256 -11.70 1.18 12.42
C ILE A 256 -11.49 1.80 13.81
N ASN A 257 -11.17 0.96 14.79
CA ASN A 257 -10.82 1.38 16.14
C ASN A 257 -9.30 1.53 16.25
N LEU A 258 -8.79 2.76 16.07
CA LEU A 258 -7.34 3.02 16.09
C LEU A 258 -6.67 2.66 17.42
N PRO A 259 -7.21 3.01 18.60
CA PRO A 259 -6.65 2.57 19.87
C PRO A 259 -6.54 1.03 19.96
N LEU A 260 -7.57 0.30 19.55
CA LEU A 260 -7.54 -1.17 19.51
C LEU A 260 -6.48 -1.70 18.55
N ALA A 261 -6.39 -1.15 17.34
CA ALA A 261 -5.39 -1.57 16.34
C ALA A 261 -3.96 -1.38 16.86
N LEU A 262 -3.67 -0.24 17.49
CA LEU A 262 -2.38 0.07 18.09
C LEU A 262 -2.06 -0.85 19.28
N ALA A 263 -3.02 -1.07 20.19
CA ALA A 263 -2.83 -1.98 21.32
C ALA A 263 -2.55 -3.42 20.85
N THR A 264 -3.29 -3.89 19.84
CA THR A 264 -3.10 -5.20 19.22
C THR A 264 -1.70 -5.32 18.60
N ALA A 265 -1.26 -4.31 17.84
CA ALA A 265 0.06 -4.31 17.23
C ALA A 265 1.20 -4.27 18.27
N LEU A 266 1.05 -3.51 19.36
CA LEU A 266 2.04 -3.48 20.44
C LEU A 266 2.20 -4.86 21.11
N ARG A 267 1.09 -5.55 21.39
CA ARG A 267 1.12 -6.93 21.92
C ARG A 267 1.75 -7.91 20.94
N ALA A 268 1.40 -7.82 19.66
CA ALA A 268 2.00 -8.65 18.61
C ALA A 268 3.53 -8.49 18.53
N ARG A 269 4.04 -7.30 18.87
CA ARG A 269 5.47 -6.98 18.94
C ARG A 269 6.12 -7.31 20.29
N GLY A 270 5.38 -7.85 21.26
CA GLY A 270 5.85 -8.12 22.63
C GLY A 270 6.19 -6.84 23.43
N LEU A 271 5.61 -5.70 23.05
CA LEU A 271 5.88 -4.41 23.69
C LEU A 271 4.94 -4.11 24.87
N ASP A 272 3.95 -4.97 25.11
CA ASP A 272 3.06 -4.91 26.27
C ASP A 272 3.80 -5.19 27.59
N ALA A 273 4.81 -6.06 27.58
CA ALA A 273 5.69 -6.26 28.73
C ALA A 273 6.60 -5.04 29.00
N VAL A 274 6.94 -4.27 27.97
CA VAL A 274 7.85 -3.11 28.06
C VAL A 274 7.10 -1.82 28.38
N ARG A 275 5.89 -1.66 27.82
CA ARG A 275 5.05 -0.46 27.94
C ARG A 275 3.61 -0.82 28.35
N PRO A 276 3.42 -1.51 29.49
CA PRO A 276 2.10 -1.96 29.92
C PRO A 276 1.12 -0.80 30.09
N ASP A 277 1.57 0.33 30.63
CA ASP A 277 0.74 1.53 30.84
C ASP A 277 0.17 2.08 29.53
N LEU A 278 0.97 2.08 28.46
CA LEU A 278 0.53 2.57 27.15
C LEU A 278 -0.53 1.63 26.55
N VAL A 279 -0.30 0.32 26.63
CA VAL A 279 -1.28 -0.67 26.15
C VAL A 279 -2.58 -0.56 26.94
N GLN A 280 -2.51 -0.43 28.26
CA GLN A 280 -3.68 -0.24 29.11
C GLN A 280 -4.46 1.05 28.77
N GLN A 281 -3.77 2.17 28.53
CA GLN A 281 -4.41 3.42 28.12
C GLN A 281 -5.12 3.28 26.77
N LEU A 282 -4.49 2.59 25.81
CA LEU A 282 -5.10 2.31 24.51
C LEU A 282 -6.34 1.41 24.63
N ASP A 283 -6.32 0.39 25.49
CA ASP A 283 -7.48 -0.45 25.76
C ASP A 283 -8.63 0.36 26.39
N GLN A 284 -8.32 1.22 27.36
CA GLN A 284 -9.33 2.09 27.98
C GLN A 284 -9.96 3.03 26.95
N LEU A 285 -9.16 3.62 26.04
CA LEU A 285 -9.66 4.44 24.95
C LEU A 285 -10.54 3.61 24.01
N ALA A 286 -10.09 2.41 23.62
CA ALA A 286 -10.86 1.52 22.76
C ALA A 286 -12.23 1.16 23.37
N SER A 287 -12.26 0.83 24.66
CA SER A 287 -13.50 0.50 25.38
C SER A 287 -14.41 1.71 25.58
N ARG A 288 -13.87 2.89 25.93
CA ARG A 288 -14.67 4.12 26.09
C ARG A 288 -15.32 4.52 24.78
N SER A 289 -14.57 4.48 23.68
CA SER A 289 -15.11 4.84 22.36
C SER A 289 -16.18 3.86 21.90
N ALA A 290 -16.14 2.59 22.32
CA ALA A 290 -17.22 1.63 22.09
C ALA A 290 -18.43 1.86 23.01
N ALA A 291 -18.22 2.22 24.28
CA ALA A 291 -19.29 2.45 25.25
C ALA A 291 -20.07 3.75 24.98
N GLU A 292 -19.38 4.86 24.68
CA GLU A 292 -19.99 6.14 24.30
C GLU A 292 -20.76 6.06 22.97
N ALA A 293 -20.53 5.01 22.19
CA ALA A 293 -21.23 4.74 20.95
C ALA A 293 -22.47 3.85 21.11
N ALA A 294 -22.59 3.15 22.24
CA ALA A 294 -23.68 2.22 22.52
C ALA A 294 -24.82 2.86 23.34
N GLY A 295 -24.56 4.00 23.99
CA GLY A 295 -25.56 4.83 24.69
C GLY A 295 -26.02 6.01 23.84
#